data_AF-A0A3A9WJM0-F1
#
_entry.id   AF-A0A3A9WJM0-F1
#
_cell.length_a   1.000
_cell.length_b   1.000
_cell.length_c   1.000
_cell.angle_alpha   90.00
_cell.angle_beta   90.00
_cell.angle_gamma   90.00
#
_symmetry.space_group_name_H-M   'P 1'
#
loop_
_entity.id
_entity.type
_entity.pdbx_description
1 polymer ?
#
loop_
_entity_poly.entity_id
_entity_poly.type
_entity_poly.pdbx_seq_one_letter_code
_entity_poly.pdbx_strand_id
1 'polypeptide(L)'
;MGEATTMQGLLPLLAGTGEEIHDGDSWAGDTPGLRDVLGLYEDVYGGGLGDPVLQQEAQGRDKSFERFAEGTVGMLVEGDYFWRSVVNPEGGTAPRENRDEAVGYALIPAVQPGAGVRGQDFVSTSGGSVRAVNPASDNAELAHELLQFMNSAEAITAAVDGDARITARTDVNDQVLTGDPMLSFIADEVPPLTSYRPPLAEYPQVSVLLQEATGAVATGDRGPAEAAQEYASGLEEVSGGGD
;
A
#
# COMPACT_ATOMS: atom_id res chain seq x y z
N MET A 1 -6.18 2.02 11.33
CA MET A 1 -5.96 2.27 9.89
C MET A 1 -6.09 1.01 9.00
N GLY A 2 -6.58 -0.13 9.51
CA GLY A 2 -7.01 -1.27 8.68
C GLY A 2 -5.91 -1.83 7.77
N GLU A 3 -6.31 -2.41 6.64
CA GLU A 3 -5.40 -2.97 5.63
C GLU A 3 -4.35 -1.96 5.11
N ALA A 4 -4.60 -0.65 5.19
CA ALA A 4 -3.60 0.35 4.79
C ALA A 4 -2.33 0.28 5.66
N THR A 5 -2.47 -0.04 6.96
CA THR A 5 -1.30 -0.25 7.85
C THR A 5 -0.40 -1.35 7.31
N THR A 6 -0.97 -2.48 6.91
CA THR A 6 -0.23 -3.61 6.36
C THR A 6 0.27 -3.31 4.96
N MET A 7 -0.63 -3.04 4.02
CA MET A 7 -0.31 -2.96 2.60
C MET A 7 0.55 -1.74 2.28
N GLN A 8 0.18 -0.55 2.76
CA GLN A 8 0.84 0.71 2.39
C GLN A 8 2.02 1.03 3.32
N GLY A 9 1.91 0.62 4.58
CA GLY A 9 2.94 0.86 5.61
C GLY A 9 3.96 -0.27 5.68
N LEU A 10 3.57 -1.41 6.22
CA LEU A 10 4.50 -2.46 6.65
C LEU A 10 5.12 -3.25 5.49
N LEU A 11 4.32 -3.75 4.54
CA LEU A 11 4.79 -4.63 3.48
C LEU A 11 5.87 -4.01 2.57
N PRO A 12 5.76 -2.76 2.07
CA PRO A 12 6.82 -2.18 1.27
C PRO A 12 8.10 -1.95 2.09
N LEU A 13 7.98 -1.63 3.38
CA LEU A 13 9.15 -1.48 4.25
C LEU A 13 9.84 -2.82 4.51
N LEU A 14 9.07 -3.90 4.70
CA LEU A 14 9.59 -5.27 4.83
C LEU A 14 10.30 -5.69 3.55
N ALA A 15 9.70 -5.41 2.38
CA ALA A 15 10.38 -5.62 1.10
C ALA A 15 11.71 -4.85 1.02
N GLY A 16 11.80 -3.67 1.65
CA GLY A 16 13.01 -2.86 1.76
C GLY A 16 14.11 -3.45 2.62
N THR A 17 13.82 -4.43 3.49
CA THR A 17 14.82 -5.19 4.25
C THR A 17 15.34 -6.42 3.49
N GLY A 18 14.73 -6.73 2.34
CA GLY A 18 15.04 -7.91 1.55
C GLY A 18 14.12 -9.10 1.81
N GLU A 19 13.13 -8.94 2.70
CA GLU A 19 12.22 -9.99 3.11
C GLU A 19 10.83 -9.82 2.46
N GLU A 20 10.18 -10.93 2.13
CA GLU A 20 8.77 -10.95 1.75
C GLU A 20 7.96 -11.58 2.88
N ILE A 21 6.72 -11.12 3.10
CA ILE A 21 5.86 -11.67 4.16
C ILE A 21 5.51 -13.15 3.91
N HIS A 22 5.61 -13.60 2.67
CA HIS A 22 5.46 -14.99 2.26
C HIS A 22 6.34 -15.25 1.03
N ASP A 23 7.17 -16.29 1.07
CA ASP A 23 8.14 -16.61 0.00
C ASP A 23 7.60 -17.56 -1.10
N GLY A 24 6.37 -18.03 -0.92
CA GLY A 24 5.70 -19.01 -1.78
C GLY A 24 5.48 -20.35 -1.09
N ASP A 25 6.25 -20.64 -0.05
CA ASP A 25 6.17 -21.86 0.74
C ASP A 25 5.82 -21.59 2.22
N SER A 26 6.31 -20.47 2.77
CA SER A 26 6.19 -20.15 4.20
C SER A 26 5.96 -18.67 4.48
N TRP A 27 5.29 -18.41 5.60
CA TRP A 27 5.09 -17.07 6.14
C TRP A 27 6.32 -16.60 6.93
N ALA A 28 6.70 -15.33 6.77
CA ALA A 28 7.72 -14.71 7.61
C ALA A 28 7.13 -14.46 9.00
N GLY A 29 7.68 -15.12 10.03
CA GLY A 29 7.31 -14.91 11.43
C GLY A 29 8.12 -13.80 12.08
N ASP A 30 8.78 -14.11 13.19
CA ASP A 30 9.64 -13.18 13.94
C ASP A 30 11.04 -13.05 13.30
N THR A 31 11.11 -12.36 12.17
CA THR A 31 12.33 -12.19 11.38
C THR A 31 13.09 -10.91 11.75
N PRO A 32 14.41 -10.84 11.47
CA PRO A 32 15.17 -9.60 11.63
C PRO A 32 14.56 -8.43 10.85
N GLY A 33 14.15 -8.63 9.60
CA GLY A 33 13.53 -7.58 8.79
C GLY A 33 12.20 -7.09 9.35
N LEU A 34 11.34 -7.97 9.87
CA LEU A 34 10.11 -7.54 10.54
C LEU A 34 10.41 -6.69 11.78
N ARG A 35 11.39 -7.11 12.60
CA ARG A 35 11.82 -6.33 13.76
C ARG A 35 12.40 -4.98 13.38
N ASP A 36 13.14 -4.89 12.29
CA ASP A 36 13.69 -3.61 11.79
C ASP A 36 12.57 -2.66 11.35
N VAL A 37 11.55 -3.16 10.65
CA VAL A 37 10.38 -2.35 10.28
C VAL A 37 9.62 -1.89 11.51
N LEU A 38 9.37 -2.77 12.48
CA LEU A 38 8.72 -2.38 13.75
C LEU A 38 9.59 -1.38 14.54
N GLY A 39 10.91 -1.53 14.52
CA GLY A 39 11.86 -0.56 15.08
C GLY A 39 11.74 0.82 14.43
N LEU A 40 11.54 0.88 13.11
CA LEU A 40 11.26 2.15 12.43
C LEU A 40 9.95 2.80 12.91
N TYR A 41 8.90 2.02 13.17
CA TYR A 41 7.68 2.54 13.78
C TYR A 41 7.93 3.08 15.19
N GLU A 42 8.73 2.39 16.01
CA GLU A 42 9.15 2.88 17.34
C GLU A 42 9.91 4.20 17.23
N ASP A 43 10.88 4.31 16.31
CA ASP A 43 11.66 5.52 16.10
C ASP A 43 10.79 6.69 15.62
N VAL A 44 9.84 6.44 14.71
CA VAL A 44 8.96 7.49 14.18
C VAL A 44 8.02 8.02 15.27
N TYR A 45 7.29 7.12 15.94
CA TYR A 45 6.22 7.52 16.87
C TYR A 45 6.72 7.77 18.29
N GLY A 46 7.71 7.00 18.75
CA GLY A 46 8.40 7.21 20.03
C GLY A 46 9.41 8.37 19.98
N GLY A 47 10.01 8.63 18.83
CA GLY A 47 10.98 9.72 18.62
C GLY A 47 10.35 11.09 18.31
N GLY A 48 9.02 11.19 18.21
CA GLY A 48 8.29 12.43 17.97
C GLY A 48 8.33 12.93 16.51
N LEU A 49 8.72 12.07 15.56
CA LEU A 49 8.67 12.37 14.12
C LEU A 49 7.25 12.14 13.54
N GLY A 50 6.48 11.25 14.15
CA GLY A 50 5.08 10.99 13.86
C GLY A 50 4.15 11.33 15.02
N ASP A 51 2.86 11.45 14.75
CA ASP A 51 1.82 11.65 15.75
C ASP A 51 1.18 10.30 16.14
N PRO A 52 1.47 9.74 17.33
CA PRO A 52 0.89 8.47 17.77
C PRO A 52 -0.61 8.56 18.08
N VAL A 53 -1.13 9.76 18.37
CA VAL A 53 -2.58 9.97 18.56
C VAL A 53 -3.28 9.77 17.23
N LEU A 54 -2.73 10.33 16.15
CA LEU A 54 -3.27 10.18 14.81
C LEU A 54 -3.40 8.70 14.40
N GLN A 55 -2.47 7.83 14.82
CA GLN A 55 -2.52 6.39 14.54
C GLN A 55 -3.68 5.66 15.23
N GLN A 56 -4.11 6.16 16.40
CA GLN A 56 -5.18 5.57 17.20
C GLN A 56 -6.57 6.06 16.78
N GLU A 57 -6.64 7.18 16.06
CA GLU A 57 -7.90 7.77 15.66
C GLU A 57 -8.60 6.95 14.57
N ALA A 58 -9.92 6.79 14.71
CA ALA A 58 -10.74 6.06 13.73
C ALA A 58 -10.62 6.61 12.30
N GLN A 59 -10.44 7.93 12.18
CA GLN A 59 -10.21 8.64 10.91
C GLN A 59 -8.78 9.18 10.80
N GLY A 60 -7.82 8.51 11.44
CA GLY A 60 -6.42 8.95 11.48
C GLY A 60 -5.81 9.18 10.09
N ARG A 61 -6.14 8.32 9.12
CA ARG A 61 -5.70 8.45 7.73
C ARG A 61 -6.28 9.69 7.04
N ASP A 62 -7.59 9.92 7.16
CA ASP A 62 -8.22 11.10 6.54
C ASP A 62 -7.69 12.39 7.17
N LYS A 63 -7.46 12.40 8.48
CA LYS A 63 -6.85 13.53 9.18
C LYS A 63 -5.38 13.73 8.84
N SER A 64 -4.61 12.68 8.58
CA SER A 64 -3.22 12.83 8.11
C SER A 64 -3.17 13.51 6.75
N PHE A 65 -4.17 13.26 5.90
CA PHE A 65 -4.32 13.93 4.62
C PHE A 65 -4.64 15.42 4.75
N GLU A 66 -5.63 15.76 5.58
CA GLU A 66 -5.96 17.15 5.88
C GLU A 66 -4.74 17.90 6.40
N ARG A 67 -4.04 17.32 7.38
CA ARG A 67 -2.84 17.91 7.96
C ARG A 67 -1.69 18.06 6.96
N PHE A 68 -1.52 17.12 6.02
CA PHE A 68 -0.55 17.25 4.93
C PHE A 68 -0.93 18.38 3.97
N ALA A 69 -2.20 18.47 3.57
CA ALA A 69 -2.70 19.55 2.71
C ALA A 69 -2.48 20.93 3.35
N GLU A 70 -2.65 21.03 4.67
CA GLU A 70 -2.37 22.22 5.49
C GLU A 70 -0.87 22.48 5.75
N GLY A 71 0.02 21.56 5.36
CA GLY A 71 1.47 21.68 5.54
C GLY A 71 1.96 21.41 6.97
N THR A 72 1.17 20.75 7.80
CA THR A 72 1.54 20.36 9.17
C THR A 72 2.08 18.92 9.28
N VAL A 73 1.89 18.11 8.24
CA VAL A 73 2.60 16.84 8.02
C VAL A 73 3.51 17.00 6.80
N GLY A 74 4.81 16.72 6.97
CA GLY A 74 5.81 16.93 5.92
C GLY A 74 5.98 15.75 4.95
N MET A 75 5.61 14.54 5.36
CA MET A 75 5.76 13.31 4.56
C MET A 75 4.61 12.35 4.86
N LEU A 76 4.12 11.69 3.81
CA LEU A 76 3.19 10.57 3.89
C LEU A 76 3.70 9.43 3.00
N VAL A 77 3.44 8.19 3.40
CA VAL A 77 3.61 7.01 2.55
C VAL A 77 2.23 6.66 2.00
N GLU A 78 2.00 7.00 0.73
CA GLU A 78 0.69 6.87 0.07
C GLU A 78 0.82 6.57 -1.42
N GLY A 79 -0.27 6.08 -2.01
CA GLY A 79 -0.35 5.77 -3.44
C GLY A 79 -0.89 6.91 -4.31
N ASP A 80 -1.08 6.63 -5.61
CA ASP A 80 -1.64 7.55 -6.60
C ASP A 80 -2.99 8.16 -6.17
N TYR A 81 -3.78 7.42 -5.40
CA TYR A 81 -5.05 7.87 -4.82
C TYR A 81 -4.91 9.21 -4.08
N PHE A 82 -3.86 9.37 -3.28
CA PHE A 82 -3.64 10.60 -2.53
C PHE A 82 -3.49 11.80 -3.48
N TRP A 83 -2.71 11.63 -4.54
CA TRP A 83 -2.49 12.67 -5.55
C TRP A 83 -3.75 13.05 -6.32
N ARG A 84 -4.47 12.06 -6.86
CA ARG A 84 -5.60 12.30 -7.77
C ARG A 84 -6.93 12.59 -7.08
N SER A 85 -7.10 12.15 -5.83
CA SER A 85 -8.40 12.22 -5.13
C SER A 85 -8.38 12.99 -3.82
N VAL A 86 -7.21 13.22 -3.22
CA VAL A 86 -7.12 13.90 -1.93
C VAL A 86 -6.60 15.31 -2.10
N VAL A 87 -5.35 15.46 -2.53
CA VAL A 87 -4.71 16.78 -2.68
C VAL A 87 -4.91 17.41 -4.05
N ASN A 88 -5.73 16.80 -4.91
CA ASN A 88 -6.08 17.35 -6.21
C ASN A 88 -6.68 18.77 -6.04
N PRO A 89 -6.10 19.82 -6.66
CA PRO A 89 -6.64 21.17 -6.61
C PRO A 89 -8.11 21.24 -7.06
N GLU A 90 -8.52 20.36 -7.97
CA GLU A 90 -9.86 20.31 -8.54
C GLU A 90 -10.60 19.08 -8.00
N GLY A 91 -11.48 19.28 -7.02
CA GLY A 91 -12.38 18.23 -6.53
C GLY A 91 -11.78 17.21 -5.56
N GLY A 92 -10.55 17.42 -5.10
CA GLY A 92 -9.95 16.62 -4.02
C GLY A 92 -10.70 16.74 -2.70
N THR A 93 -10.61 15.72 -1.84
CA THR A 93 -11.24 15.75 -0.51
C THR A 93 -10.52 16.70 0.48
N ALA A 94 -9.23 16.94 0.27
CA ALA A 94 -8.41 17.92 1.00
C ALA A 94 -7.55 18.69 -0.02
N PRO A 95 -8.18 19.51 -0.88
CA PRO A 95 -7.54 20.07 -2.06
C PRO A 95 -6.41 21.01 -1.66
N ARG A 96 -5.33 21.02 -2.45
CA ARG A 96 -4.19 21.91 -2.25
C ARG A 96 -3.91 22.68 -3.53
N GLU A 97 -4.25 23.97 -3.56
CA GLU A 97 -4.23 24.80 -4.78
C GLU A 97 -2.87 24.77 -5.51
N ASN A 98 -1.75 24.81 -4.78
CA ASN A 98 -0.39 24.76 -5.34
C ASN A 98 0.27 23.38 -5.18
N ARG A 99 -0.52 22.29 -5.23
CA ARG A 99 -0.02 20.90 -5.13
C ARG A 99 1.22 20.67 -6.00
N ASP A 100 1.15 20.98 -7.29
CA ASP A 100 2.20 20.64 -8.26
C ASP A 100 3.53 21.37 -8.02
N GLU A 101 3.49 22.52 -7.35
CA GLU A 101 4.69 23.28 -7.03
C GLU A 101 5.31 22.87 -5.69
N ALA A 102 4.50 22.38 -4.75
CA ALA A 102 4.92 22.24 -3.37
C ALA A 102 4.70 20.85 -2.75
N VAL A 103 4.27 19.85 -3.53
CA VAL A 103 4.29 18.43 -3.17
C VAL A 103 5.31 17.72 -4.05
N GLY A 104 6.35 17.15 -3.42
CA GLY A 104 7.28 16.24 -4.07
C GLY A 104 6.87 14.78 -3.86
N TYR A 105 7.42 13.89 -4.69
CA TYR A 105 7.24 12.44 -4.58
C TYR A 105 8.59 11.74 -4.81
N ALA A 106 8.75 10.57 -4.18
CA ALA A 106 9.94 9.75 -4.27
C ALA A 106 9.56 8.27 -4.14
N LEU A 107 10.44 7.40 -4.65
CA LEU A 107 10.33 5.96 -4.42
C LEU A 107 10.63 5.62 -2.95
N ILE A 108 10.06 4.53 -2.46
CA ILE A 108 10.38 4.00 -1.12
C ILE A 108 11.75 3.32 -1.22
N PRO A 109 12.77 3.77 -0.48
CA PRO A 109 14.10 3.18 -0.54
C PRO A 109 14.14 1.85 0.23
N ALA A 110 15.03 0.95 -0.19
CA ALA A 110 15.50 -0.14 0.65
C ALA A 110 16.31 0.40 1.84
N VAL A 111 16.51 -0.42 2.87
CA VAL A 111 17.28 -0.03 4.07
C VAL A 111 18.69 0.45 3.71
N GLN A 112 19.28 -0.17 2.69
CA GLN A 112 20.48 0.28 1.99
C GLN A 112 20.37 -0.09 0.51
N PRO A 113 21.12 0.58 -0.39
CA PRO A 113 21.15 0.20 -1.80
C PRO A 113 21.42 -1.30 -1.98
N GLY A 114 20.63 -1.96 -2.83
CA GLY A 114 20.68 -3.38 -3.11
C GLY A 114 20.15 -4.31 -2.01
N ALA A 115 19.66 -3.78 -0.89
CA ALA A 115 19.15 -4.60 0.22
C ALA A 115 17.68 -5.03 0.05
N GLY A 116 16.92 -4.35 -0.82
CA GLY A 116 15.53 -4.69 -1.05
C GLY A 116 15.35 -6.04 -1.73
N VAL A 117 14.13 -6.57 -1.70
CA VAL A 117 13.77 -7.81 -2.40
C VAL A 117 14.29 -7.80 -3.83
N ARG A 118 14.78 -8.95 -4.30
CA ARG A 118 15.42 -9.10 -5.62
C ARG A 118 16.66 -8.21 -5.83
N GLY A 119 17.30 -7.75 -4.75
CA GLY A 119 18.50 -6.90 -4.80
C GLY A 119 18.24 -5.48 -5.27
N GLN A 120 17.04 -4.95 -5.01
CA GLN A 120 16.59 -3.65 -5.49
C GLN A 120 16.98 -2.51 -4.53
N ASP A 121 17.25 -1.33 -5.09
CA ASP A 121 17.50 -0.09 -4.32
C ASP A 121 16.21 0.55 -3.78
N PHE A 122 15.09 0.28 -4.46
CA PHE A 122 13.78 0.81 -4.17
C PHE A 122 12.74 -0.30 -4.21
N VAL A 123 11.67 -0.11 -3.46
CA VAL A 123 10.65 -1.12 -3.25
C VAL A 123 9.26 -0.50 -3.34
N SER A 124 8.26 -1.33 -3.61
CA SER A 124 6.85 -0.93 -3.57
C SER A 124 5.97 -2.14 -3.31
N THR A 125 4.74 -1.90 -2.88
CA THR A 125 3.69 -2.92 -2.84
C THR A 125 2.46 -2.39 -3.57
N SER A 126 2.02 -3.14 -4.58
CA SER A 126 0.91 -2.74 -5.43
C SER A 126 -0.34 -3.50 -5.05
N GLY A 127 -1.42 -2.76 -4.96
CA GLY A 127 -2.75 -3.30 -4.78
C GLY A 127 -3.54 -3.20 -6.07
N GLY A 128 -4.85 -3.11 -5.91
CA GLY A 128 -5.78 -2.96 -7.01
C GLY A 128 -7.03 -3.79 -6.79
N SER A 129 -7.92 -3.70 -7.76
CA SER A 129 -9.18 -4.42 -7.76
C SER A 129 -9.21 -5.34 -8.97
N VAL A 130 -9.58 -6.59 -8.73
CA VAL A 130 -9.92 -7.55 -9.79
C VAL A 130 -11.42 -7.77 -9.81
N ARG A 131 -11.95 -8.07 -11.00
CA ARG A 131 -13.33 -8.55 -11.15
C ARG A 131 -13.28 -10.01 -11.55
N ALA A 132 -14.02 -10.85 -10.84
CA ALA A 132 -14.09 -12.28 -11.11
C ALA A 132 -15.51 -12.67 -11.52
N VAL A 133 -15.63 -13.68 -12.39
CA VAL A 133 -16.91 -14.30 -12.73
C VAL A 133 -17.21 -15.36 -11.68
N ASN A 134 -18.40 -15.30 -11.07
CA ASN A 134 -18.88 -16.38 -10.22
C ASN A 134 -19.17 -17.62 -11.09
N PRO A 135 -18.45 -18.75 -10.92
CA PRO A 135 -18.66 -19.94 -11.73
C PRO A 135 -20.04 -20.58 -11.53
N ALA A 136 -20.76 -20.25 -10.45
CA ALA A 136 -22.13 -20.71 -10.20
C ALA A 136 -23.21 -19.81 -10.80
N SER A 137 -22.84 -18.78 -11.59
CA SER A 137 -23.81 -17.91 -12.24
C SER A 137 -24.49 -18.61 -13.42
N ASP A 138 -25.82 -18.48 -13.52
CA ASP A 138 -26.59 -18.90 -14.71
C ASP A 138 -26.22 -18.10 -15.99
N ASN A 139 -25.40 -17.05 -15.87
CA ASN A 139 -24.99 -16.18 -16.96
C ASN A 139 -23.46 -15.99 -17.00
N ALA A 140 -22.70 -17.03 -16.67
CA ALA A 140 -21.23 -16.94 -16.56
C ALA A 140 -20.57 -16.48 -17.87
N GLU A 141 -21.03 -16.95 -19.02
CA GLU A 141 -20.50 -16.55 -20.34
C GLU A 141 -20.77 -15.07 -20.61
N LEU A 142 -22.00 -14.59 -20.38
CA LEU A 142 -22.35 -13.18 -20.59
C LEU A 142 -21.59 -12.27 -19.61
N ALA A 143 -21.41 -12.70 -18.36
CA ALA A 143 -20.59 -11.98 -17.40
C ALA A 143 -19.12 -11.92 -17.85
N HIS A 144 -18.59 -12.99 -18.45
CA HIS A 144 -17.25 -13.00 -19.03
C HIS A 144 -17.12 -12.02 -20.21
N GLU A 145 -18.08 -12.02 -21.14
CA GLU A 145 -18.12 -11.06 -22.24
C GLU A 145 -18.19 -9.60 -21.75
N LEU A 146 -18.99 -9.33 -20.70
CA LEU A 146 -19.04 -8.03 -20.07
C LEU A 146 -17.67 -7.64 -19.49
N LEU A 147 -16.97 -8.55 -18.80
CA LEU A 147 -15.64 -8.27 -18.29
C LEU A 147 -14.63 -8.03 -19.43
N GLN A 148 -14.71 -8.74 -20.55
CA GLN A 148 -13.87 -8.45 -21.71
C GLN A 148 -14.12 -7.04 -22.25
N PHE A 149 -15.40 -6.66 -22.42
CA PHE A 149 -15.77 -5.31 -22.85
C PHE A 149 -15.24 -4.25 -21.88
N MET A 150 -15.47 -4.42 -20.57
CA MET A 150 -15.03 -3.47 -19.54
C MET A 150 -13.51 -3.32 -19.46
N ASN A 151 -12.74 -4.29 -19.95
CA ASN A 151 -11.27 -4.24 -20.03
C ASN A 151 -10.75 -3.86 -21.44
N SER A 152 -11.63 -3.53 -22.38
CA SER A 152 -11.23 -2.96 -23.66
C SER A 152 -10.61 -1.57 -23.47
N ALA A 153 -9.71 -1.17 -24.38
CA ALA A 153 -9.11 0.16 -24.34
C ALA A 153 -10.19 1.25 -24.39
N GLU A 154 -11.18 1.10 -25.27
CA GLU A 154 -12.29 2.04 -25.41
C GLU A 154 -13.07 2.21 -24.10
N ALA A 155 -13.48 1.11 -23.46
CA ALA A 155 -14.25 1.17 -22.23
C ALA A 155 -13.44 1.74 -21.05
N ILE A 156 -12.15 1.38 -20.94
CA ILE A 156 -11.28 1.93 -19.89
C ILE A 156 -11.05 3.43 -20.12
N THR A 157 -10.70 3.85 -21.34
CA THR A 157 -10.53 5.28 -21.67
C THR A 157 -11.81 6.06 -21.38
N ALA A 158 -12.97 5.53 -21.76
CA ALA A 158 -14.26 6.16 -21.45
C ALA A 158 -14.53 6.22 -19.94
N ALA A 159 -14.11 5.22 -19.15
CA ALA A 159 -14.28 5.21 -17.70
C ALA A 159 -13.32 6.14 -16.95
N VAL A 160 -12.20 6.53 -17.56
CA VAL A 160 -11.28 7.54 -17.00
C VAL A 160 -11.90 8.94 -17.11
N ASP A 161 -12.62 9.24 -18.19
CA ASP A 161 -13.41 10.48 -18.39
C ASP A 161 -12.69 11.79 -17.98
N GLY A 162 -11.41 11.93 -18.34
CA GLY A 162 -10.60 13.10 -17.98
C GLY A 162 -10.06 13.12 -16.56
N ASP A 163 -10.57 12.27 -15.66
CA ASP A 163 -10.04 12.04 -14.32
C ASP A 163 -8.85 11.07 -14.35
N ALA A 164 -7.69 11.59 -14.75
CA ALA A 164 -6.45 10.85 -14.91
C ALA A 164 -6.19 9.90 -13.72
N ARG A 165 -5.96 8.63 -14.05
CA ARG A 165 -5.69 7.55 -13.09
C ARG A 165 -4.94 6.43 -13.80
N ILE A 166 -4.11 5.73 -13.05
CA ILE A 166 -3.36 4.59 -13.56
C ILE A 166 -4.35 3.45 -13.84
N THR A 167 -4.26 2.86 -15.01
CA THR A 167 -5.09 1.73 -15.45
C THR A 167 -4.27 0.46 -15.57
N ALA A 168 -4.95 -0.69 -15.71
CA ALA A 168 -4.31 -1.98 -15.97
C ALA A 168 -3.73 -2.12 -17.39
N ARG A 169 -3.86 -1.08 -18.24
CA ARG A 169 -3.50 -1.09 -19.65
C ARG A 169 -2.45 -0.02 -19.97
N THR A 170 -1.26 -0.45 -20.36
CA THR A 170 -0.18 0.46 -20.78
C THR A 170 -0.61 1.36 -21.94
N ASP A 171 -1.27 0.78 -22.96
CA ASP A 171 -1.72 1.53 -24.15
C ASP A 171 -2.78 2.61 -23.84
N VAL A 172 -3.53 2.44 -22.75
CA VAL A 172 -4.45 3.47 -22.26
C VAL A 172 -3.69 4.50 -21.41
N ASN A 173 -2.78 4.05 -20.53
CA ASN A 173 -1.96 4.93 -19.69
C ASN A 173 -1.15 5.93 -20.53
N ASP A 174 -0.58 5.49 -21.66
CA ASP A 174 0.16 6.34 -22.62
C ASP A 174 -0.66 7.54 -23.12
N GLN A 175 -2.00 7.43 -23.09
CA GLN A 175 -2.91 8.49 -23.54
C GLN A 175 -3.40 9.31 -22.34
N VAL A 176 -3.92 8.63 -21.30
CA VAL A 176 -4.65 9.29 -20.22
C VAL A 176 -3.77 9.94 -19.16
N LEU A 177 -2.48 9.58 -19.10
CA LEU A 177 -1.54 10.13 -18.10
C LEU A 177 -0.66 11.27 -18.63
N THR A 178 -0.70 11.57 -19.94
CA THR A 178 0.20 12.56 -20.59
C THR A 178 0.26 13.92 -19.89
N GLY A 179 -0.81 14.34 -19.23
CA GLY A 179 -0.91 15.61 -18.53
C GLY A 179 -0.49 15.59 -17.05
N ASP A 180 -0.16 14.42 -16.48
CA ASP A 180 0.13 14.26 -15.06
C ASP A 180 1.48 13.56 -14.85
N PRO A 181 2.57 14.33 -14.64
CA PRO A 181 3.92 13.79 -14.47
C PRO A 181 4.07 12.82 -13.29
N MET A 182 3.27 12.99 -12.24
CA MET A 182 3.33 12.14 -11.06
C MET A 182 2.68 10.77 -11.35
N LEU A 183 1.52 10.77 -12.00
CA LEU A 183 0.87 9.51 -12.40
C LEU A 183 1.69 8.78 -13.47
N SER A 184 2.28 9.48 -14.44
CA SER A 184 3.22 8.89 -15.40
C SER A 184 4.43 8.28 -14.69
N PHE A 185 5.05 9.00 -13.75
CA PHE A 185 6.16 8.49 -12.95
C PHE A 185 5.80 7.19 -12.23
N ILE A 186 4.63 7.12 -11.58
CA ILE A 186 4.20 5.88 -10.94
C ILE A 186 4.00 4.78 -11.99
N ALA A 187 3.31 5.05 -13.10
CA ALA A 187 3.01 4.05 -14.13
C ALA A 187 4.27 3.47 -14.79
N ASP A 188 5.34 4.25 -14.90
CA ASP A 188 6.57 3.86 -15.58
C ASP A 188 7.59 3.23 -14.61
N GLU A 189 7.79 3.83 -13.43
CA GLU A 189 8.91 3.50 -12.54
C GLU A 189 8.55 2.49 -11.44
N VAL A 190 7.28 2.40 -11.03
CA VAL A 190 6.86 1.59 -9.87
C VAL A 190 6.54 0.12 -10.18
N PRO A 191 5.89 -0.24 -11.31
CA PRO A 191 5.58 -1.64 -11.62
C PRO A 191 6.77 -2.60 -11.58
N PRO A 192 7.99 -2.22 -12.05
CA PRO A 192 9.16 -3.11 -11.95
C PRO A 192 9.65 -3.37 -10.51
N LEU A 193 9.28 -2.51 -9.56
CA LEU A 193 9.72 -2.55 -8.16
C LEU A 193 8.75 -3.30 -7.25
N THR A 194 7.52 -3.49 -7.73
CA THR A 194 6.44 -3.87 -6.84
C THR A 194 6.46 -5.35 -6.46
N SER A 195 6.25 -5.63 -5.17
CA SER A 195 5.73 -6.92 -4.71
C SER A 195 4.20 -6.83 -4.54
N TYR A 196 3.56 -7.97 -4.25
CA TYR A 196 2.12 -8.10 -4.08
C TYR A 196 1.81 -8.83 -2.78
N ARG A 197 0.63 -8.58 -2.21
CA ARG A 197 0.13 -9.40 -1.10
C ARG A 197 -0.06 -10.86 -1.54
N PRO A 198 0.21 -11.84 -0.68
CA PRO A 198 -0.03 -13.25 -0.98
C PRO A 198 -1.51 -13.51 -1.30
N PRO A 199 -1.85 -14.22 -2.40
CA PRO A 199 -3.22 -14.54 -2.77
C PRO A 199 -3.76 -15.76 -1.99
N LEU A 200 -3.54 -15.78 -0.68
CA LEU A 200 -3.84 -16.89 0.22
C LEU A 200 -5.09 -16.58 1.06
N ALA A 201 -5.86 -17.61 1.41
CA ALA A 201 -7.15 -17.45 2.10
C ALA A 201 -6.98 -16.89 3.51
N GLU A 202 -5.85 -17.18 4.14
CA GLU A 202 -5.46 -16.78 5.48
C GLU A 202 -4.78 -15.40 5.55
N TYR A 203 -4.41 -14.81 4.41
CA TYR A 203 -3.78 -13.48 4.37
C TYR A 203 -4.56 -12.40 5.14
N PRO A 204 -5.91 -12.31 5.05
CA PRO A 204 -6.66 -11.30 5.81
C PRO A 204 -6.41 -11.39 7.33
N GLN A 205 -6.30 -12.60 7.88
CA GLN A 205 -5.99 -12.83 9.29
C GLN A 205 -4.54 -12.44 9.60
N VAL A 206 -3.59 -12.81 8.73
CA VAL A 206 -2.18 -12.39 8.88
C VAL A 206 -2.04 -10.86 8.85
N SER A 207 -2.79 -10.18 7.98
CA SER A 207 -2.82 -8.73 7.92
C SER A 207 -3.32 -8.10 9.22
N VAL A 208 -4.32 -8.68 9.87
CA VAL A 208 -4.80 -8.20 11.17
C VAL A 208 -3.71 -8.32 12.23
N LEU A 209 -2.97 -9.44 12.28
CA LEU A 209 -1.86 -9.61 13.22
C LEU A 209 -0.74 -8.57 12.99
N LEU A 210 -0.43 -8.26 11.72
CA LEU A 210 0.53 -7.20 11.38
C LEU A 210 0.04 -5.81 11.80
N GLN A 211 -1.26 -5.53 11.64
CA GLN A 211 -1.88 -4.29 12.11
C GLN A 211 -1.76 -4.13 13.63
N GLU A 212 -2.01 -5.21 14.38
CA GLU A 212 -1.92 -5.25 15.83
C GLU A 212 -0.48 -5.04 16.31
N ALA A 213 0.49 -5.75 15.73
CA ALA A 213 1.90 -5.59 16.06
C ALA A 213 2.40 -4.16 15.75
N THR A 214 2.06 -3.62 14.59
CA THR A 214 2.41 -2.24 14.21
C THR A 214 1.77 -1.23 15.16
N GLY A 215 0.50 -1.42 15.49
CA GLY A 215 -0.24 -0.55 16.41
C GLY A 215 0.39 -0.54 17.80
N ALA A 216 0.67 -1.72 18.36
CA ALA A 216 1.26 -1.87 19.69
C ALA A 216 2.64 -1.20 19.82
N VAL A 217 3.45 -1.22 18.75
CA VAL A 217 4.74 -0.53 18.72
C VAL A 217 4.55 0.97 18.54
N ALA A 218 3.68 1.41 17.63
CA ALA A 218 3.42 2.83 17.38
C ALA A 218 2.83 3.56 18.60
N THR A 219 2.11 2.85 19.48
CA THR A 219 1.58 3.39 20.74
C THR A 219 2.55 3.27 21.92
N GLY A 220 3.66 2.54 21.76
CA GLY A 220 4.60 2.23 22.84
C GLY A 220 4.08 1.19 23.84
N ASP A 221 3.03 0.45 23.51
CA ASP A 221 2.48 -0.63 24.35
C ASP A 221 3.40 -1.87 24.36
N ARG A 222 4.16 -2.08 23.29
CA ARG A 222 5.11 -3.18 23.10
C ARG A 222 6.39 -2.69 22.42
N GLY A 223 7.52 -3.29 22.76
CA GLY A 223 8.75 -3.10 22.01
C GLY A 223 8.77 -3.93 20.72
N PRO A 224 9.59 -3.58 19.70
CA PRO A 224 9.61 -4.25 18.41
C PRO A 224 9.79 -5.77 18.48
N ALA A 225 10.73 -6.24 19.31
CA ALA A 225 11.01 -7.68 19.45
C ALA A 225 9.87 -8.45 20.14
N GLU A 226 9.13 -7.81 21.04
CA GLU A 226 7.98 -8.43 21.73
C GLU A 226 6.78 -8.51 20.78
N ALA A 227 6.48 -7.41 20.07
CA ALA A 227 5.42 -7.38 19.07
C ALA A 227 5.64 -8.39 17.92
N ALA A 228 6.89 -8.54 17.46
CA ALA A 228 7.23 -9.54 16.43
C ALA A 228 7.02 -10.99 16.92
N GLN A 229 7.31 -11.29 18.19
CA GLN A 229 7.08 -12.60 18.80
C GLN A 229 5.58 -12.89 19.00
N GLU A 230 4.81 -11.90 19.44
CA GLU A 230 3.35 -12.01 19.56
C GLU A 230 2.71 -12.24 18.18
N TYR A 231 3.15 -11.49 17.16
CA TYR A 231 2.75 -11.70 15.76
C TYR A 231 3.05 -13.14 15.30
N ALA A 232 4.29 -13.62 15.50
CA ALA A 232 4.69 -14.95 15.06
C ALA A 232 3.88 -16.06 15.75
N SER A 233 3.54 -15.88 17.03
CA SER A 233 2.70 -16.82 17.77
C SER A 233 1.28 -16.87 17.20
N GLY A 234 0.68 -15.71 16.90
CA GLY A 234 -0.63 -15.64 16.25
C GLY A 234 -0.61 -16.20 14.82
N LEU A 235 0.50 -16.01 14.11
CA LEU A 235 0.70 -16.55 12.76
C LEU A 235 0.69 -18.07 12.77
N GLU A 236 1.35 -18.72 13.74
CA GLU A 236 1.33 -20.18 13.89
C GLU A 236 -0.10 -20.73 14.07
N GLU A 237 -0.95 -20.03 14.83
CA GLU A 237 -2.36 -20.40 15.01
C GLU A 237 -3.15 -20.28 13.70
N VAL A 238 -2.91 -19.23 12.93
CA VAL A 238 -3.55 -18.98 11.63
C VAL A 238 -3.10 -20.00 10.57
N SER A 239 -1.79 -20.26 10.47
CA SER A 239 -1.23 -21.18 9.47
C SER A 239 -1.39 -22.67 9.84
N GLY A 240 -1.47 -22.98 11.14
CA GLY A 240 -1.65 -24.35 11.64
C GLY A 240 -3.11 -24.80 11.74
N GLY A 241 -4.08 -23.89 11.66
CA GLY A 241 -5.51 -24.18 11.73
C GLY A 241 -6.17 -24.60 10.41
N GLY A 242 -5.38 -24.81 9.35
CA GLY A 242 -5.82 -25.02 7.97
C GLY A 242 -6.00 -26.48 7.52
N ASP A 243 -6.20 -27.42 8.44
CA ASP A 243 -6.49 -28.85 8.16
C ASP A 243 -7.97 -29.23 8.35
#